data_AF-A0A1L8MKC0-F1
#
_entry.id   AF-A0A1L8MKC0-F1
#
_cell.length_a   1.000
_cell.length_b   1.000
_cell.length_c   1.000
_cell.angle_alpha   90.00
_cell.angle_beta   90.00
_cell.angle_gamma   90.00
#
_symmetry.space_group_name_H-M   'P 1'
#
loop_
_entity.id
_entity.type
_entity.pdbx_description
1 polymer ?
#
loop_
_entity_poly.entity_id
_entity_poly.type
_entity_poly.pdbx_seq_one_letter_code
_entity_poly.pdbx_strand_id
1 'polypeptide(L)'
;MKKRLRYLKDLHKLNKRQFAIKCGLKETTVANYLYGSSVPSLEITEQIAKAFGVKPAWLAGWDVTNGKVVEKKVYIRDSSARIPPDWENDECGKLIRWTKRGKPVD
;
A
#
# COMPACT_ATOMS: atom_id res chain seq x y z
N MET A 1 6.96 -7.10 12.78
CA MET A 1 6.06 -8.26 13.00
C MET A 1 6.22 -9.02 14.33
N LYS A 2 7.41 -9.56 14.72
CA LYS A 2 7.55 -10.47 15.90
C LYS A 2 6.90 -9.97 17.21
N LYS A 3 7.08 -8.68 17.54
CA LYS A 3 6.51 -8.07 18.76
C LYS A 3 4.97 -8.08 18.74
N ARG A 4 4.36 -7.79 17.59
CA ARG A 4 2.91 -7.76 17.40
C ARG A 4 2.29 -9.17 17.41
N LEU A 5 3.00 -10.17 16.88
CA LEU A 5 2.59 -11.58 17.01
C LEU A 5 2.66 -12.07 18.46
N ARG A 6 3.71 -11.72 19.22
CA ARG A 6 3.78 -12.02 20.66
C ARG A 6 2.65 -11.36 21.43
N TYR A 7 2.40 -10.08 21.16
CA TYR A 7 1.28 -9.35 21.73
C TYR A 7 -0.06 -10.05 21.48
N LEU A 8 -0.36 -10.47 20.23
CA LEU A 8 -1.58 -11.23 19.93
C LEU A 8 -1.65 -12.56 20.69
N LYS A 9 -0.53 -13.29 20.75
CA LYS A 9 -0.46 -14.56 21.48
C LYS A 9 -0.78 -14.34 22.96
N ASP A 10 -0.20 -13.32 23.57
CA ASP A 10 -0.33 -13.03 25.00
C ASP A 10 -1.72 -12.46 25.33
N LEU A 11 -2.28 -11.61 24.46
CA LEU A 11 -3.64 -11.07 24.56
C LEU A 11 -4.69 -12.20 24.57
N HIS A 12 -4.52 -13.19 23.69
CA HIS A 12 -5.41 -14.35 23.64
C HIS A 12 -5.00 -15.50 24.58
N LYS A 13 -3.94 -15.33 25.38
CA LYS A 13 -3.38 -16.34 26.30
C LYS A 13 -3.15 -17.71 25.64
N LEU A 14 -2.74 -17.72 24.37
CA LEU A 14 -2.56 -18.94 23.59
C LEU A 14 -1.15 -19.52 23.75
N ASN A 15 -1.05 -20.85 23.75
CA ASN A 15 0.23 -21.52 23.56
C ASN A 15 0.61 -21.55 22.07
N LYS A 16 1.90 -21.75 21.74
CA LYS A 16 2.43 -21.77 20.36
C LYS A 16 1.66 -22.76 19.47
N ARG A 17 1.40 -23.95 19.99
CA ARG A 17 0.62 -25.00 19.32
C ARG A 17 -0.83 -24.57 19.05
N GLN A 18 -1.51 -23.98 20.03
CA GLN A 18 -2.88 -23.50 19.87
C GLN A 18 -2.97 -22.34 18.88
N PHE A 19 -2.00 -21.43 18.91
CA PHE A 19 -1.87 -20.35 17.94
C PHE A 19 -1.71 -20.90 16.51
N ALA A 20 -0.88 -21.92 16.34
CA ALA A 20 -0.66 -22.59 15.06
C ALA A 20 -1.93 -23.27 14.53
N ILE A 21 -2.64 -24.00 15.39
CA ILE A 21 -3.93 -24.62 15.05
C ILE A 21 -4.95 -23.57 14.62
N LYS A 22 -5.06 -22.46 15.36
CA LYS A 22 -5.99 -21.37 15.03
C LYS A 22 -5.68 -20.70 13.70
N CYS A 23 -4.40 -20.59 13.33
CA CYS A 23 -3.99 -20.03 12.05
C CYS A 23 -4.01 -21.04 10.90
N GLY A 24 -4.13 -22.34 11.17
CA GLY A 24 -3.93 -23.40 10.17
C GLY A 24 -2.47 -23.54 9.71
N LEU A 25 -1.50 -23.22 10.58
CA LEU A 25 -0.07 -23.28 10.29
C LEU A 25 0.62 -24.39 11.08
N LYS A 26 1.82 -24.79 10.63
CA LYS A 26 2.68 -25.70 11.40
C LYS A 26 3.27 -24.99 12.62
N GLU A 27 3.42 -25.73 13.72
CA GLU A 27 3.96 -25.18 14.97
C GLU A 27 5.38 -24.62 14.81
N THR A 28 6.22 -25.30 14.03
CA THR A 28 7.59 -24.87 13.71
C THR A 28 7.62 -23.54 12.95
N THR A 29 6.72 -23.37 11.99
CA THR A 29 6.57 -22.15 11.20
C THR A 29 6.17 -20.96 12.09
N VAL A 30 5.19 -21.17 12.99
CA VAL A 30 4.77 -20.15 13.96
C VAL A 30 5.89 -19.80 14.94
N ALA A 31 6.64 -20.80 15.42
CA ALA A 31 7.79 -20.58 16.28
C ALA A 31 8.81 -19.66 15.57
N ASN A 32 9.17 -19.96 14.32
CA ASN A 32 10.11 -19.15 13.54
C ASN A 32 9.65 -17.69 13.42
N TYR A 33 8.35 -17.43 13.25
CA TYR A 33 7.80 -16.07 13.20
C TYR A 33 7.80 -15.37 14.56
N LEU A 34 7.53 -16.09 15.65
CA LEU A 34 7.55 -15.55 17.02
C LEU A 34 8.97 -15.24 17.53
N TYR A 35 9.95 -16.04 17.12
CA TYR A 35 11.37 -15.78 17.39
C TYR A 35 11.95 -14.73 16.44
N GLY A 36 11.38 -14.59 15.24
CA GLY A 36 11.79 -13.62 14.22
C GLY A 36 12.88 -14.14 13.29
N SER A 37 13.06 -15.46 13.21
CA SER A 37 14.01 -16.12 12.31
C SER A 37 13.55 -16.11 10.85
N SER A 38 12.24 -15.94 10.61
CA SER A 38 11.67 -15.90 9.27
C SER A 38 10.56 -14.84 9.20
N VAL A 39 10.36 -14.27 8.01
CA VAL A 39 9.27 -13.34 7.71
C VAL A 39 8.21 -14.09 6.91
N PRO A 40 6.94 -14.10 7.32
CA PRO A 40 5.87 -14.75 6.56
C PRO A 40 5.64 -14.06 5.22
N SER A 41 5.14 -14.82 4.24
CA SER A 41 4.64 -14.27 2.99
C SER A 41 3.39 -13.42 3.23
N LEU A 42 2.99 -12.65 2.22
CA LEU A 42 1.78 -11.83 2.27
C LEU A 42 0.53 -12.69 2.53
N GLU A 43 0.41 -13.83 1.83
CA GLU A 43 -0.70 -14.77 2.00
C GLU A 43 -0.82 -15.29 3.44
N ILE A 44 0.30 -15.71 4.04
CA ILE A 44 0.34 -16.19 5.42
C ILE A 44 0.00 -15.05 6.40
N THR A 45 0.48 -13.84 6.10
CA THR A 45 0.16 -12.66 6.91
C THR A 45 -1.34 -12.36 6.88
N GLU A 46 -1.98 -12.45 5.71
CA GLU A 46 -3.44 -12.33 5.59
C GLU A 46 -4.18 -13.45 6.31
N GLN A 47 -3.69 -14.69 6.23
CA GLN A 47 -4.28 -15.83 6.92
C GLN A 47 -4.29 -15.63 8.44
N ILE A 48 -3.16 -15.21 9.01
CA ILE A 48 -3.06 -14.86 10.43
C ILE A 48 -3.97 -13.67 10.76
N ALA A 49 -3.96 -12.64 9.91
CA ALA A 49 -4.79 -11.45 10.08
C ALA A 49 -6.29 -11.82 10.14
N LYS A 50 -6.77 -12.66 9.23
CA LYS A 50 -8.15 -13.17 9.17
C LYS A 50 -8.50 -13.99 10.42
N ALA A 51 -7.60 -14.87 10.87
CA ALA A 51 -7.84 -15.72 12.05
C ALA A 51 -8.00 -14.92 13.37
N PHE A 52 -7.42 -13.73 13.45
CA PHE A 52 -7.48 -12.85 14.63
C PHE A 52 -8.31 -11.57 14.42
N GLY A 53 -8.87 -11.35 13.22
CA GLY A 53 -9.65 -10.14 12.92
C GLY A 53 -8.83 -8.84 12.95
N VAL A 54 -7.53 -8.91 12.67
CA VAL A 54 -6.61 -7.76 12.67
C VAL A 54 -6.27 -7.31 11.25
N LYS A 55 -5.88 -6.06 11.06
CA LYS A 55 -5.43 -5.56 9.75
C LYS A 55 -4.04 -6.14 9.41
N PRO A 56 -3.80 -6.67 8.19
CA PRO A 56 -2.50 -7.22 7.81
C PRO A 56 -1.38 -6.16 7.82
N ALA A 57 -1.69 -4.91 7.46
CA ALA A 57 -0.75 -3.80 7.56
C ALA A 57 -0.29 -3.53 9.01
N TRP A 58 -1.19 -3.69 9.98
CA TRP A 58 -0.84 -3.61 11.40
C TRP A 58 0.01 -4.82 11.83
N LEU A 59 -0.14 -6.00 11.24
CA LEU A 59 0.78 -7.11 11.54
C LEU A 59 2.19 -6.86 11.00
N ALA A 60 2.30 -6.28 9.80
CA ALA A 60 3.57 -6.02 9.13
C ALA A 60 4.46 -5.01 9.90
N GLY A 61 3.88 -3.95 10.45
CA GLY A 61 4.67 -2.90 11.13
C GLY A 61 4.12 -1.50 10.98
N TRP A 62 3.14 -1.31 10.09
CA TRP A 62 2.52 -0.02 9.85
C TRP A 62 1.60 0.37 11.01
N ASP A 63 1.66 1.63 11.42
CA ASP A 63 0.70 2.19 12.35
C ASP A 63 -0.55 2.54 11.56
N VAL A 64 -1.45 1.57 11.49
CA VAL A 64 -2.76 1.76 10.89
C VAL A 64 -3.61 2.52 11.90
N THR A 65 -3.39 3.83 12.02
CA THR A 65 -4.43 4.69 12.57
C THR A 65 -5.69 4.42 11.75
N ASN A 66 -6.86 4.37 12.40
CA ASN A 66 -8.14 4.24 11.68
C ASN A 66 -8.47 5.49 10.83
N GLY A 67 -7.46 6.28 10.46
CA GLY A 67 -7.57 7.42 9.58
C GLY A 67 -7.91 6.93 8.18
N LYS A 68 -9.03 7.41 7.66
CA LYS A 68 -9.39 7.32 6.25
C LYS A 68 -8.18 7.76 5.42
N VAL A 69 -7.83 6.99 4.40
CA VAL A 69 -6.86 7.43 3.39
C VAL A 69 -7.52 8.58 2.64
N VAL A 70 -7.21 9.82 3.05
CA VAL A 70 -7.64 11.00 2.31
C VAL A 70 -6.62 11.18 1.20
N GLU A 71 -6.96 10.76 -0.02
CA GLU A 71 -6.14 11.04 -1.20
C GLU A 71 -6.02 12.56 -1.34
N LYS A 72 -4.84 13.09 -1.04
CA LYS A 72 -4.54 14.51 -1.26
C LYS A 72 -4.02 14.66 -2.68
N LYS A 73 -4.87 15.14 -3.60
CA LYS A 73 -4.40 15.64 -4.90
C LYS A 73 -3.56 16.89 -4.64
N VAL A 74 -2.25 16.78 -4.81
CA VAL A 74 -1.32 17.90 -4.72
C VAL A 74 -1.05 18.39 -6.13
N TYR A 75 -1.54 19.60 -6.44
CA TYR A 75 -1.17 20.29 -7.66
C TYR A 75 0.21 20.92 -7.46
N ILE A 76 1.22 20.37 -8.11
CA ILE A 76 2.55 20.96 -8.16
C ILE A 76 2.50 22.02 -9.27
N ARG A 77 2.54 23.30 -8.91
CA ARG A 77 2.83 24.36 -9.87
C ARG A 77 4.33 24.33 -10.12
N ASP A 78 4.74 23.53 -11.08
CA ASP A 78 6.10 23.55 -11.59
C ASP A 78 6.24 24.73 -12.56
N SER A 79 6.96 25.76 -12.15
CA SER A 79 7.25 26.94 -12.99
C SER A 79 8.19 26.62 -14.16
N SER A 80 8.85 25.45 -14.15
CA SER A 80 9.64 24.93 -15.27
C SER A 80 8.86 23.99 -16.18
N ALA A 81 7.66 23.56 -15.77
CA ALA A 81 6.78 22.80 -16.64
C ALA A 81 6.33 23.72 -17.79
N ARG A 82 6.84 23.45 -18.99
CA ARG A 82 6.47 24.15 -20.21
C ARG A 82 4.99 23.93 -20.47
N ILE A 83 4.16 24.93 -20.14
CA ILE A 83 2.78 24.99 -20.63
C ILE A 83 2.89 25.03 -22.16
N PRO A 84 2.24 24.11 -22.92
CA PRO A 84 2.24 24.18 -24.37
C PRO A 84 1.84 25.60 -24.79
N PRO A 85 2.59 26.30 -25.65
CA PRO A 85 2.37 27.71 -25.97
C PRO A 85 0.97 28.02 -26.52
N ASP A 86 0.20 27.00 -26.88
CA ASP A 86 -1.19 27.02 -27.32
C ASP A 86 -2.20 27.58 -26.28
N TRP A 87 -1.76 28.05 -25.10
CA TRP A 87 -2.62 28.76 -24.13
C TRP A 87 -2.87 30.23 -24.51
N GLU A 88 -2.05 30.79 -25.41
CA GLU A 88 -2.37 32.00 -26.19
C GLU A 88 -2.97 31.58 -27.55
N ASN A 89 -4.00 30.74 -27.53
CA ASN A 89 -4.85 30.61 -28.70
C ASN A 89 -5.75 31.84 -28.70
N ASP A 90 -5.44 32.82 -29.55
CA ASP A 90 -6.30 33.93 -29.92
C ASP A 90 -7.74 33.38 -29.96
N GLU A 91 -8.69 34.02 -29.28
CA GLU A 91 -10.07 33.54 -29.05
C GLU A 91 -10.88 33.15 -30.33
N CYS A 92 -10.24 33.12 -31.51
CA CYS A 92 -10.69 32.67 -32.80
C CYS A 92 -10.77 31.14 -33.02
N GLY A 93 -10.44 30.30 -32.03
CA GLY A 93 -10.80 28.87 -32.08
C GLY A 93 -10.33 28.11 -33.34
N LYS A 94 -9.22 28.50 -33.97
CA LYS A 94 -8.68 27.75 -35.10
C LYS A 94 -8.02 26.48 -34.57
N LEU A 95 -8.66 25.35 -34.81
CA LEU A 95 -8.08 24.02 -34.61
C LEU A 95 -6.76 23.92 -35.38
N ILE A 96 -5.65 23.69 -34.65
CA ILE A 96 -4.34 23.44 -35.26
C ILE A 96 -4.45 22.18 -36.13
N ARG A 97 -4.42 22.36 -37.46
CA ARG A 97 -4.32 21.24 -38.40
C ARG A 97 -2.87 20.78 -38.45
N TRP A 98 -2.54 19.74 -37.69
CA TRP A 98 -1.25 19.07 -37.79
C TRP A 98 -1.08 18.48 -39.18
N THR A 99 -0.21 19.05 -40.01
CA THR A 99 0.28 18.36 -41.21
C THR A 99 1.54 17.57 -40.86
N LYS A 100 1.79 16.47 -41.59
CA LYS A 100 2.88 15.50 -41.34
C LYS A 100 4.30 16.09 -41.33
N ARG A 101 4.50 17.40 -41.54
CA ARG A 101 5.80 18.06 -41.59
C ARG A 101 5.93 19.29 -40.67
N GLY A 102 5.13 19.36 -39.61
CA GLY A 102 5.46 20.16 -38.42
C GLY A 102 5.68 21.66 -38.60
N LYS A 103 5.18 22.27 -39.69
CA LYS A 103 5.11 23.74 -39.79
C LYS A 103 3.65 24.17 -39.89
N PRO A 104 3.14 25.00 -38.95
CA PRO A 104 1.83 25.62 -39.09
C PRO A 104 1.85 26.63 -40.25
N VAL A 105 0.71 26.78 -40.92
CA VAL A 105 0.50 27.72 -42.03
C VAL A 105 -0.36 28.86 -41.50
N ASP A 106 0.00 30.10 -41.83
CA ASP A 106 -0.70 31.33 -41.41
C ASP A 106 -2.16 31.39 -41.95
#